data_AF-A0A3D1VMM8-F1
#
_entry.id   AF-A0A3D1VMM8-F1
#
_cell.length_a   1.000
_cell.length_b   1.000
_cell.length_c   1.000
_cell.angle_alpha   90.00
_cell.angle_beta   90.00
_cell.angle_gamma   90.00
#
_symmetry.space_group_name_H-M   'P 1'
#
loop_
_entity.id
_entity.type
_entity.pdbx_description
1 polymer ?
#
loop_
_entity_poly.entity_id
_entity_poly.type
_entity_poly.pdbx_seq_one_letter_code
_entity_poly.pdbx_strand_id
1 'polypeptide(L)'
;MDPYYEKLYKEFVASNGGNAGYGKIKGRIDEAVYFGLFADAYDAFFYGFNEMAEKTSQEVYSFLQKRSPFIIKTTDDIKINIEQNLILQCYPNILLRNICGNMGYQQSSLAACAVCMDDPQYTIPWLDFIFQTGNGADTGGNMNNLLISAIDRDGFGNEAAPHYNSGWLSKFIELAQYLKGYSIVDDISKQKISYDLYQNPKFKKMSLSMLHLLISDTFTPQIGDTEQTGNPKVFANTGLLLGAYINYKDPIYAQAVYYLCGGNITSLRGDIFDENPEAIAAQIQAVIDQYGELEPNSNNLTGFGFAILRNRFTSTSVVYESVNNATYALSELKYISSDQLALTPALAVFKPVAKGDSITIGFDWKNASNTYELILRSNGNSTGTFHV
;
A
#
# COMPACT_ATOMS: atom_id res chain seq x y z
N MET A 1 32.94 20.98 -7.86
CA MET A 1 32.58 19.56 -7.98
C MET A 1 33.79 18.83 -8.52
N ASP A 2 34.24 17.79 -7.82
CA ASP A 2 35.42 17.01 -8.18
C ASP A 2 35.17 16.25 -9.50
N PRO A 3 35.99 16.45 -10.56
CA PRO A 3 35.86 15.74 -11.83
C PRO A 3 36.04 14.21 -11.71
N TYR A 4 36.40 13.68 -10.54
CA TYR A 4 36.40 12.24 -10.27
C TYR A 4 34.99 11.65 -10.07
N TYR A 5 34.00 12.44 -9.66
CA TYR A 5 32.64 11.95 -9.39
C TYR A 5 31.88 11.55 -10.66
N GLU A 6 32.15 12.20 -11.80
CA GLU A 6 31.50 11.91 -13.08
C GLU A 6 32.01 10.62 -13.76
N LYS A 7 33.18 10.10 -13.36
CA LYS A 7 33.86 9.04 -14.11
C LYS A 7 33.51 7.62 -13.66
N LEU A 8 32.89 7.45 -12.48
CA LEU A 8 32.69 6.12 -11.87
C LEU A 8 31.29 5.51 -12.07
N TYR A 9 30.28 6.27 -12.47
CA TYR A 9 28.92 5.73 -12.63
C TYR A 9 28.23 6.28 -13.88
N LYS A 10 28.63 5.76 -15.05
CA LYS A 10 27.88 5.92 -16.32
C LYS A 10 26.62 5.05 -16.40
N GLU A 11 26.23 4.45 -15.29
CA GLU A 11 25.29 3.34 -15.22
C GLU A 11 24.10 3.71 -14.31
N PHE A 12 23.29 4.68 -14.75
CA PHE A 12 21.91 4.82 -14.27
C PHE A 12 21.08 3.65 -14.86
N VAL A 13 21.20 2.43 -14.33
CA VAL A 13 20.68 1.20 -15.00
C VAL A 13 19.26 0.79 -14.58
N ALA A 14 18.62 1.47 -13.63
CA ALA A 14 17.22 1.16 -13.33
C ALA A 14 16.47 2.41 -12.88
N SER A 15 15.39 2.72 -13.60
CA SER A 15 14.66 3.97 -13.60
C SER A 15 15.49 5.13 -14.18
N ASN A 16 15.24 5.46 -15.45
CA ASN A 16 15.81 6.63 -16.16
C ASN A 16 15.42 7.99 -15.55
N GLY A 17 15.03 8.04 -14.27
CA GLY A 17 14.39 9.18 -13.62
C GLY A 17 13.14 9.66 -14.36
N GLY A 18 12.60 8.89 -15.31
CA GLY A 18 11.76 9.37 -16.41
C GLY A 18 12.51 10.39 -17.29
N ASN A 19 13.05 10.00 -18.46
CA ASN A 19 13.68 10.85 -19.50
C ASN A 19 14.69 11.94 -19.09
N ALA A 20 14.96 12.14 -17.81
CA ALA A 20 15.54 13.38 -17.29
C ALA A 20 17.00 13.21 -16.83
N GLY A 21 17.47 11.97 -16.62
CA GLY A 21 18.87 11.68 -16.32
C GLY A 21 19.37 12.16 -14.94
N TYR A 22 18.45 12.39 -14.00
CA TYR A 22 18.77 12.83 -12.63
C TYR A 22 18.76 11.65 -11.64
N GLY A 23 19.57 11.78 -10.58
CA GLY A 23 19.76 10.78 -9.53
C GLY A 23 21.18 10.88 -8.96
N LYS A 24 21.42 10.27 -7.78
CA LYS A 24 22.74 10.30 -7.13
C LYS A 24 23.47 8.96 -7.19
N ILE A 25 22.77 7.88 -6.87
CA ILE A 25 23.25 6.49 -6.78
C ILE A 25 22.69 5.65 -7.93
N LYS A 26 21.38 5.75 -8.20
CA LYS A 26 20.68 4.89 -9.16
C LYS A 26 19.73 5.64 -10.09
N GLY A 27 18.90 6.53 -9.56
CA GLY A 27 17.88 7.26 -10.33
C GLY A 27 16.85 7.92 -9.41
N ARG A 28 16.43 9.16 -9.70
CA ARG A 28 15.73 10.03 -8.74
C ARG A 28 14.47 9.47 -8.05
N ILE A 29 13.73 8.59 -8.72
CA ILE A 29 12.53 7.96 -8.17
C ILE A 29 12.94 6.90 -7.15
N ASP A 30 13.92 6.07 -7.52
CA ASP A 30 14.45 5.03 -6.65
C ASP A 30 15.19 5.64 -5.45
N GLU A 31 15.89 6.78 -5.62
CA GLU A 31 16.50 7.51 -4.50
C GLU A 31 15.45 7.88 -3.44
N ALA A 32 14.25 8.31 -3.84
CA ALA A 32 13.20 8.68 -2.89
C ALA A 32 12.75 7.48 -2.06
N VAL A 33 12.87 6.25 -2.57
CA VAL A 33 12.63 5.06 -1.75
C VAL A 33 13.84 4.76 -0.86
N TYR A 34 15.05 4.80 -1.41
CA TYR A 34 16.25 4.40 -0.68
C TYR A 34 16.59 5.30 0.50
N PHE A 35 16.36 6.61 0.40
CA PHE A 35 16.68 7.52 1.50
C PHE A 35 15.80 7.29 2.73
N GLY A 36 14.54 6.88 2.56
CA GLY A 36 13.71 6.41 3.67
C GLY A 36 14.30 5.14 4.30
N LEU A 37 14.63 4.15 3.48
CA LEU A 37 15.24 2.90 3.95
C LEU A 37 16.59 3.10 4.65
N PHE A 38 17.42 4.03 4.19
CA PHE A 38 18.69 4.35 4.84
C PHE A 38 18.47 5.01 6.20
N ALA A 39 17.48 5.88 6.34
CA ALA A 39 17.11 6.45 7.63
C ALA A 39 16.58 5.37 8.59
N ASP A 40 15.67 4.52 8.14
CA ASP A 40 15.13 3.42 8.94
C ASP A 40 16.23 2.47 9.42
N ALA A 41 17.15 2.10 8.51
CA ALA A 41 18.28 1.25 8.85
C ALA A 41 19.22 1.94 9.84
N TYR A 42 19.53 3.22 9.63
CA TYR A 42 20.40 3.96 10.53
C TYR A 42 19.81 4.05 11.94
N ASP A 43 18.53 4.39 12.06
CA ASP A 43 17.79 4.44 13.32
C ASP A 43 17.82 3.08 14.05
N ALA A 44 17.51 1.99 13.34
CA ALA A 44 17.53 0.64 13.89
C ALA A 44 18.91 0.21 14.44
N PHE A 45 20.01 0.69 13.83
CA PHE A 45 21.37 0.41 14.29
C PHE A 45 21.92 1.46 15.26
N PHE A 46 21.23 2.59 15.46
CA PHE A 46 21.79 3.77 16.13
C PHE A 46 22.27 3.46 17.56
N TYR A 47 21.43 2.80 18.35
CA TYR A 47 21.79 2.42 19.73
C TYR A 47 22.87 1.33 19.79
N GLY A 48 23.00 0.52 18.74
CA GLY A 48 24.00 -0.54 18.64
C GLY A 48 25.43 -0.01 18.50
N PHE A 49 25.64 1.23 18.05
CA PHE A 49 26.99 1.77 17.85
C PHE A 49 27.83 1.81 19.13
N ASN A 50 27.20 2.00 20.29
CA ASN A 50 27.88 1.97 21.58
C ASN A 50 28.40 0.56 21.90
N GLU A 51 27.59 -0.47 21.68
CA GLU A 51 28.01 -1.86 21.88
C GLU A 51 29.03 -2.33 20.82
N MET A 52 28.93 -1.79 19.61
CA MET A 52 29.88 -2.05 18.53
C MET A 52 31.26 -1.45 18.82
N ALA A 53 31.36 -0.36 19.59
CA ALA A 53 32.63 0.33 19.80
C ALA A 53 33.76 -0.59 20.31
N GLU A 54 33.42 -1.51 21.22
CA GLU A 54 34.37 -2.47 21.82
C GLU A 54 34.55 -3.75 20.99
N LYS A 55 33.58 -4.07 20.13
CA LYS A 55 33.52 -5.34 19.38
C LYS A 55 33.94 -5.20 17.91
N THR A 56 34.01 -3.97 17.41
CA THR A 56 34.35 -3.70 16.01
C THR A 56 35.83 -3.95 15.78
N SER A 57 36.13 -4.90 14.89
CA SER A 57 37.51 -5.23 14.57
C SER A 57 38.16 -4.15 13.69
N GLN A 58 39.49 -4.12 13.70
CA GLN A 58 40.26 -3.23 12.82
C GLN A 58 40.00 -3.51 11.32
N GLU A 59 39.57 -4.71 10.95
CA GLU A 59 39.20 -5.02 9.56
C GLU A 59 37.96 -4.23 9.11
N VAL A 60 36.97 -4.04 9.99
CA VAL A 60 35.75 -3.28 9.68
C VAL A 60 36.09 -1.81 9.44
N TYR A 61 36.85 -1.19 10.34
CA TYR A 61 37.32 0.19 10.16
C TYR A 61 38.13 0.35 8.88
N SER A 62 39.04 -0.59 8.59
CA SER A 62 39.84 -0.59 7.37
C SER A 62 38.99 -0.78 6.11
N PHE A 63 37.93 -1.57 6.17
CA PHE A 63 36.99 -1.79 5.07
C PHE A 63 36.16 -0.54 4.77
N LEU A 64 35.66 0.14 5.80
CA LEU A 64 34.88 1.37 5.68
C LEU A 64 35.74 2.56 5.25
N GLN A 65 36.94 2.70 5.82
CA GLN A 65 37.88 3.76 5.45
C GLN A 65 38.21 3.77 3.96
N LYS A 66 38.28 2.60 3.30
CA LYS A 66 38.53 2.50 1.84
C LYS A 66 37.37 3.05 0.98
N ARG A 67 36.20 3.23 1.57
CA ARG A 67 34.94 3.62 0.89
C ARG A 67 34.43 4.98 1.35
N SER A 68 35.06 5.58 2.35
CA SER A 68 34.71 6.89 2.86
C SER A 68 35.83 7.89 2.56
N PRO A 69 35.49 9.11 2.13
CA PRO A 69 36.45 10.22 2.07
C PRO A 69 36.80 10.78 3.45
N PHE A 70 36.08 10.38 4.52
CA PHE A 70 36.32 10.79 5.89
C PHE A 70 37.23 9.80 6.61
N ILE A 71 37.91 10.27 7.67
CA ILE A 71 38.69 9.42 8.54
C ILE A 71 37.73 8.58 9.39
N ILE A 72 37.84 7.25 9.32
CA ILE A 72 37.02 6.29 10.07
C ILE A 72 37.93 5.52 11.02
N LYS A 73 37.94 5.90 12.31
CA LYS A 73 38.72 5.23 13.36
C LYS A 73 37.87 4.71 14.50
N THR A 74 36.67 5.25 14.67
CA THR A 74 35.74 4.96 15.75
C THR A 74 34.34 4.72 15.22
N THR A 75 33.46 4.15 16.03
CA THR A 75 32.03 4.02 15.70
C THR A 75 31.35 5.38 15.55
N ASP A 76 31.78 6.40 16.28
CA ASP A 76 31.29 7.79 16.10
C ASP A 76 31.68 8.35 14.73
N ASP A 77 32.88 8.06 14.22
CA ASP A 77 33.26 8.45 12.87
C ASP A 77 32.37 7.77 11.81
N ILE A 78 31.93 6.54 12.05
CA ILE A 78 30.98 5.83 11.18
C ILE A 78 29.63 6.54 11.17
N LYS A 79 29.10 6.90 12.35
CA LYS A 79 27.85 7.65 12.50
C LYS A 79 27.90 8.97 11.74
N ILE A 80 28.92 9.80 12.02
CA ILE A 80 29.12 11.09 11.36
C ILE A 80 29.22 10.90 9.84
N ASN A 81 29.94 9.87 9.38
CA ASN A 81 30.05 9.60 7.96
C ASN A 81 28.70 9.23 7.32
N ILE A 82 27.87 8.44 7.98
CA ILE A 82 26.51 8.10 7.52
C ILE A 82 25.64 9.35 7.49
N GLU A 83 25.59 10.10 8.59
CA GLU A 83 24.79 11.32 8.71
C GLU A 83 25.16 12.35 7.63
N GLN A 84 26.45 12.65 7.46
CA GLN A 84 26.92 13.67 6.52
C GLN A 84 26.79 13.28 5.05
N ASN A 85 27.02 12.00 4.70
CA ASN A 85 27.08 11.56 3.30
C ASN A 85 25.82 10.86 2.80
N LEU A 86 24.92 10.47 3.72
CA LEU A 86 23.63 9.88 3.40
C LEU A 86 22.50 10.75 3.95
N ILE A 87 22.25 10.78 5.26
CA ILE A 87 21.01 11.36 5.80
C ILE A 87 20.86 12.86 5.48
N LEU A 88 21.89 13.67 5.78
CA LEU A 88 21.93 15.11 5.49
C LEU A 88 21.96 15.44 3.99
N GLN A 89 22.23 14.45 3.13
CA GLN A 89 22.21 14.63 1.69
C GLN A 89 20.79 14.55 1.11
N CYS A 90 19.78 14.10 1.87
CA CYS A 90 18.40 13.97 1.40
C CYS A 90 17.84 15.31 0.91
N TYR A 91 17.76 16.28 1.83
CA TYR A 91 17.16 17.59 1.56
C TYR A 91 17.76 18.35 0.37
N PRO A 92 19.10 18.59 0.29
CA PRO A 92 19.67 19.31 -0.85
C PRO A 92 19.45 18.57 -2.18
N ASN A 93 19.40 17.24 -2.19
CA ASN A 93 19.15 16.48 -3.41
C ASN A 93 17.67 16.48 -3.82
N ILE A 94 16.73 16.70 -2.90
CA ILE A 94 15.33 17.01 -3.24
C ILE A 94 15.25 18.37 -3.95
N LEU A 95 15.91 19.40 -3.40
CA LEU A 95 15.94 20.73 -4.01
C LEU A 95 16.55 20.71 -5.43
N LEU A 96 17.58 19.88 -5.63
CA LEU A 96 18.21 19.69 -6.95
C LEU A 96 17.46 18.70 -7.87
N ARG A 97 16.33 18.14 -7.43
CA ARG A 97 15.54 17.12 -8.13
C ARG A 97 16.27 15.80 -8.42
N ASN A 98 17.39 15.57 -7.74
CA ASN A 98 18.09 14.29 -7.73
C ASN A 98 17.32 13.24 -6.92
N ILE A 99 16.42 13.66 -6.03
CA ILE A 99 15.46 12.82 -5.32
C ILE A 99 14.06 13.36 -5.64
N CYS A 100 13.27 12.60 -6.40
CA CYS A 100 11.94 13.02 -6.82
C CYS A 100 11.14 11.82 -7.34
N GLY A 101 10.01 11.53 -6.70
CA GLY A 101 9.01 10.57 -7.18
C GLY A 101 7.66 11.25 -7.42
N ASN A 102 6.61 10.44 -7.50
CA ASN A 102 5.24 10.94 -7.37
C ASN A 102 5.03 11.57 -5.98
N MET A 103 3.96 12.34 -5.83
CA MET A 103 3.66 13.00 -4.56
C MET A 103 3.59 11.99 -3.42
N GLY A 104 4.27 12.30 -2.32
CA GLY A 104 4.41 11.46 -1.14
C GLY A 104 5.77 10.78 -1.04
N TYR A 105 6.45 10.49 -2.16
CA TYR A 105 7.72 9.77 -2.14
C TYR A 105 8.82 10.58 -1.43
N GLN A 106 9.25 11.70 -2.02
CA GLN A 106 10.32 12.52 -1.42
C GLN A 106 9.91 13.13 -0.07
N GLN A 107 8.61 13.32 0.16
CA GLN A 107 8.08 13.80 1.44
C GLN A 107 8.26 12.75 2.53
N SER A 108 7.92 11.48 2.27
CA SER A 108 8.13 10.41 3.25
C SER A 108 9.62 10.16 3.50
N SER A 109 10.49 10.19 2.47
CA SER A 109 11.95 10.08 2.68
C SER A 109 12.50 11.21 3.53
N LEU A 110 12.10 12.45 3.26
CA LEU A 110 12.59 13.60 4.01
C LEU A 110 12.08 13.57 5.45
N ALA A 111 10.85 13.11 5.70
CA ALA A 111 10.35 12.91 7.04
C ALA A 111 11.12 11.83 7.80
N ALA A 112 11.39 10.69 7.16
CA ALA A 112 12.23 9.64 7.74
C ALA A 112 13.61 10.18 8.16
N CYS A 113 14.28 10.90 7.24
CA CYS A 113 15.57 11.54 7.55
C CYS A 113 15.44 12.60 8.66
N ALA A 114 14.38 13.41 8.67
CA ALA A 114 14.15 14.46 9.66
C ALA A 114 13.94 13.88 11.07
N VAL A 115 13.09 12.86 11.20
CA VAL A 115 12.81 12.19 12.47
C VAL A 115 14.03 11.42 12.95
N CYS A 116 14.74 10.74 12.05
CA CYS A 116 15.97 10.01 12.37
C CYS A 116 17.11 10.91 12.88
N MET A 117 17.23 12.14 12.36
CA MET A 117 18.21 13.11 12.86
C MET A 117 17.84 13.66 14.24
N ASP A 118 16.54 13.78 14.55
CA ASP A 118 15.97 14.31 15.80
C ASP A 118 16.69 15.56 16.36
N ASP A 119 17.06 16.48 15.48
CA ASP A 119 17.80 17.70 15.80
C ASP A 119 16.99 18.90 15.30
N PRO A 120 16.57 19.82 16.19
CA PRO A 120 15.76 20.99 15.82
C PRO A 120 16.34 21.82 14.67
N GLN A 121 17.67 21.86 14.52
CA GLN A 121 18.33 22.58 13.44
C GLN A 121 17.98 22.02 12.05
N TYR A 122 17.74 20.71 11.93
CA TYR A 122 17.45 20.04 10.66
C TYR A 122 15.99 19.63 10.56
N THR A 123 15.45 19.02 11.61
CA THR A 123 14.11 18.43 11.60
C THR A 123 13.03 19.47 11.34
N ILE A 124 13.05 20.60 12.05
CA ILE A 124 12.03 21.65 11.89
C ILE A 124 11.99 22.19 10.47
N PRO A 125 13.09 22.74 9.90
CA PRO A 125 13.04 23.28 8.54
C PRO A 125 12.70 22.23 7.48
N TRP A 126 13.07 20.96 7.68
CA TRP A 126 12.74 19.88 6.75
C TRP A 126 11.26 19.49 6.80
N LEU A 127 10.69 19.36 8.00
CA LEU A 127 9.26 19.10 8.16
C LEU A 127 8.43 20.29 7.69
N ASP A 128 8.80 21.52 8.04
CA ASP A 128 8.16 22.73 7.52
C ASP A 128 8.16 22.76 5.99
N PHE A 129 9.28 22.43 5.38
CA PHE A 129 9.38 22.33 3.93
C PHE A 129 8.42 21.29 3.34
N ILE A 130 8.26 20.10 3.95
CA ILE A 130 7.33 19.07 3.47
C ILE A 130 5.90 19.63 3.36
N PHE A 131 5.48 20.39 4.37
CA PHE A 131 4.13 20.94 4.47
C PHE A 131 3.96 22.28 3.75
N GLN A 132 5.05 23.00 3.47
CA GLN A 132 5.02 24.24 2.70
C GLN A 132 4.44 24.02 1.30
N THR A 133 3.50 24.87 0.89
CA THR A 133 2.96 24.90 -0.47
C THR A 133 4.08 25.16 -1.49
N GLY A 134 4.11 24.39 -2.57
CA GLY A 134 5.16 24.48 -3.57
C GLY A 134 4.89 23.53 -4.73
N ASN A 135 5.95 23.08 -5.40
CA ASN A 135 5.87 22.15 -6.53
C ASN A 135 6.22 20.70 -6.16
N GLY A 136 6.42 20.39 -4.88
CA GLY A 136 6.88 19.09 -4.41
C GLY A 136 8.40 18.89 -4.54
N ALA A 137 9.14 19.96 -4.84
CA ALA A 137 10.59 20.00 -4.98
C ALA A 137 11.11 21.37 -4.45
N ASP A 138 11.93 22.09 -5.21
CA ASP A 138 12.69 23.29 -4.81
C ASP A 138 11.92 24.45 -4.14
N THR A 139 10.60 24.53 -4.29
CA THR A 139 9.77 25.61 -3.72
C THR A 139 8.96 25.21 -2.48
N GLY A 140 8.97 23.92 -2.13
CA GLY A 140 8.19 23.35 -1.03
C GLY A 140 7.66 21.95 -1.38
N GLY A 141 7.49 21.11 -0.35
CA GLY A 141 7.01 19.72 -0.46
C GLY A 141 5.52 19.58 -0.79
N ASN A 142 4.76 20.66 -0.77
CA ASN A 142 3.40 20.78 -1.28
C ASN A 142 2.31 19.97 -0.54
N MET A 143 2.61 19.34 0.60
CA MET A 143 1.62 18.48 1.30
C MET A 143 0.35 19.22 1.70
N ASN A 144 0.44 20.44 2.23
CA ASN A 144 -0.76 21.19 2.63
C ASN A 144 -1.69 21.48 1.45
N ASN A 145 -1.15 21.88 0.30
CA ASN A 145 -1.95 22.14 -0.89
C ASN A 145 -2.55 20.84 -1.45
N LEU A 146 -1.86 19.70 -1.37
CA LEU A 146 -2.45 18.41 -1.74
C LEU A 146 -3.65 18.07 -0.84
N LEU A 147 -3.49 18.20 0.47
CA LEU A 147 -4.52 17.93 1.46
C LEU A 147 -5.69 18.93 1.38
N ILE A 148 -5.47 20.17 0.95
CA ILE A 148 -6.53 21.20 0.88
C ILE A 148 -7.22 21.21 -0.49
N SER A 149 -6.48 21.04 -1.59
CA SER A 149 -6.96 21.37 -2.93
C SER A 149 -6.87 20.23 -3.93
N ALA A 150 -5.86 19.37 -3.87
CA ALA A 150 -5.66 18.33 -4.89
C ALA A 150 -6.43 17.04 -4.60
N ILE A 151 -6.47 16.62 -3.33
CA ILE A 151 -7.33 15.50 -2.91
C ILE A 151 -8.77 15.98 -2.99
N ASP A 152 -9.59 15.30 -3.76
CA ASP A 152 -10.97 15.67 -3.95
C ASP A 152 -11.82 15.42 -2.69
N ARG A 153 -13.11 15.72 -2.80
CA ARG A 153 -14.04 15.50 -1.69
C ARG A 153 -14.24 14.04 -1.37
N ASP A 154 -13.91 13.09 -2.25
CA ASP A 154 -14.15 11.65 -2.13
C ASP A 154 -12.91 10.88 -1.65
N GLY A 155 -11.76 11.56 -1.53
CA GLY A 155 -10.52 10.99 -1.03
C GLY A 155 -9.55 10.53 -2.13
N PHE A 156 -9.71 11.03 -3.36
CA PHE A 156 -8.82 10.72 -4.48
C PHE A 156 -7.91 11.91 -4.80
N GLY A 157 -6.63 11.64 -5.01
CA GLY A 157 -5.70 12.56 -5.67
C GLY A 157 -6.04 12.80 -7.14
N ASN A 158 -5.32 13.74 -7.75
CA ASN A 158 -5.66 14.32 -9.06
C ASN A 158 -5.17 13.54 -10.28
N GLU A 159 -4.63 12.33 -10.11
CA GLU A 159 -4.14 11.50 -11.22
C GLU A 159 -5.25 10.63 -11.88
N ALA A 160 -6.48 10.66 -11.33
CA ALA A 160 -7.67 9.96 -11.86
C ALA A 160 -7.51 8.45 -12.15
N ALA A 161 -6.46 7.82 -11.59
CA ALA A 161 -6.13 6.41 -11.78
C ALA A 161 -6.07 5.69 -10.43
N PRO A 162 -6.81 4.58 -10.21
CA PRO A 162 -6.74 3.81 -8.98
C PRO A 162 -5.34 3.36 -8.56
N HIS A 163 -4.48 2.97 -9.53
CA HIS A 163 -3.10 2.58 -9.21
C HIS A 163 -2.32 3.72 -8.55
N TYR A 164 -2.32 4.91 -9.17
CA TYR A 164 -1.61 6.06 -8.62
C TYR A 164 -2.22 6.58 -7.31
N ASN A 165 -3.55 6.56 -7.19
CA ASN A 165 -4.23 6.95 -5.96
C ASN A 165 -3.89 6.02 -4.77
N SER A 166 -3.84 4.71 -5.03
CA SER A 166 -3.39 3.74 -4.04
C SER A 166 -1.91 3.97 -3.67
N GLY A 167 -1.07 4.29 -4.65
CA GLY A 167 0.32 4.69 -4.42
C GLY A 167 0.47 5.94 -3.55
N TRP A 168 -0.30 7.00 -3.81
CA TRP A 168 -0.34 8.22 -2.99
C TRP A 168 -0.72 7.90 -1.55
N LEU A 169 -1.80 7.15 -1.34
CA LEU A 169 -2.23 6.75 -0.01
C LEU A 169 -1.13 5.96 0.72
N SER A 170 -0.49 5.00 0.05
CA SER A 170 0.61 4.23 0.65
C SER A 170 1.74 5.14 1.11
N LYS A 171 2.16 6.11 0.28
CA LYS A 171 3.25 7.03 0.65
C LYS A 171 2.86 8.04 1.71
N PHE A 172 1.60 8.47 1.74
CA PHE A 172 1.12 9.35 2.79
C PHE A 172 0.98 8.60 4.12
N ILE A 173 0.67 7.31 4.09
CA ILE A 173 0.70 6.44 5.27
C ILE A 173 2.14 6.27 5.78
N GLU A 174 3.12 6.04 4.92
CA GLU A 174 4.54 6.01 5.32
C GLU A 174 4.94 7.33 6.01
N LEU A 175 4.66 8.47 5.37
CA LEU A 175 4.88 9.79 5.98
C LEU A 175 4.16 9.93 7.33
N ALA A 176 2.90 9.53 7.41
CA ALA A 176 2.10 9.63 8.64
C ALA A 176 2.64 8.72 9.75
N GLN A 177 3.19 7.55 9.42
CA GLN A 177 3.78 6.64 10.40
C GLN A 177 5.02 7.25 11.07
N TYR A 178 5.90 7.89 10.30
CA TYR A 178 7.05 8.60 10.88
C TYR A 178 6.65 9.76 11.79
N LEU A 179 5.53 10.43 11.48
CA LEU A 179 5.09 11.61 12.21
C LEU A 179 4.10 11.32 13.35
N LYS A 180 3.58 10.08 13.43
CA LYS A 180 2.55 9.71 14.40
C LYS A 180 3.10 9.79 15.82
N GLY A 181 2.54 10.71 16.61
CA GLY A 181 2.99 10.94 18.00
C GLY A 181 4.38 11.59 18.11
N TYR A 182 5.08 11.79 16.98
CA TYR A 182 6.34 12.51 16.95
C TYR A 182 6.09 14.00 17.20
N SER A 183 7.04 14.60 17.91
CA SER A 183 7.01 16.00 18.24
C SER A 183 8.40 16.48 18.59
N ILE A 184 8.71 17.68 18.17
CA ILE A 184 10.00 18.31 18.45
C ILE A 184 9.78 19.65 19.15
N VAL A 185 10.72 20.03 20.00
CA VAL A 185 10.70 21.34 20.67
C VAL A 185 11.52 22.31 19.83
N ASP A 186 10.89 23.41 19.42
CA ASP A 186 11.63 24.51 18.80
C ASP A 186 12.48 25.22 19.85
N ASP A 187 13.79 25.29 19.59
CA ASP A 187 14.74 25.92 20.51
C ASP A 187 14.52 27.42 20.69
N ILE A 188 13.87 28.09 19.73
CA ILE A 188 13.61 29.52 19.79
C ILE A 188 12.31 29.80 20.53
N SER A 189 11.18 29.26 20.04
CA SER A 189 9.86 29.51 20.64
C SER A 189 9.59 28.69 21.91
N LYS A 190 10.37 27.64 22.16
CA LYS A 190 10.13 26.62 23.20
C LYS A 190 8.78 25.92 23.10
N GLN A 191 8.15 25.98 21.93
CA GLN A 191 6.89 25.30 21.67
C GLN A 191 7.12 23.89 21.13
N LYS A 192 6.22 22.99 21.51
CA LYS A 192 6.15 21.64 20.99
C LYS A 192 5.40 21.66 19.65
N ILE A 193 6.07 21.24 18.59
CA ILE A 193 5.51 21.19 17.23
C ILE A 193 5.18 19.73 16.90
N SER A 194 4.05 19.51 16.22
CA SER A 194 3.64 18.19 15.72
C SER A 194 3.08 18.33 14.30
N TYR A 195 3.37 17.31 13.48
CA TYR A 195 2.98 17.23 12.07
C TYR A 195 2.10 16.01 11.79
N ASP A 196 1.35 15.53 12.80
CA ASP A 196 0.55 14.31 12.72
C ASP A 196 -0.55 14.41 11.64
N LEU A 197 -0.36 13.64 10.56
CA LEU A 197 -1.29 13.56 9.43
C LEU A 197 -2.61 12.89 9.78
N TYR A 198 -2.66 12.00 10.79
CA TYR A 198 -3.89 11.34 11.19
C TYR A 198 -4.93 12.34 11.75
N GLN A 199 -4.54 13.57 12.07
CA GLN A 199 -5.50 14.62 12.44
C GLN A 199 -6.20 15.25 11.21
N ASN A 200 -5.76 14.96 9.99
CA ASN A 200 -6.30 15.59 8.78
C ASN A 200 -7.52 14.84 8.21
N PRO A 201 -8.68 15.50 8.04
CA PRO A 201 -9.90 14.83 7.58
C PRO A 201 -9.81 14.32 6.14
N LYS A 202 -9.04 14.96 5.25
CA LYS A 202 -8.85 14.45 3.88
C LYS A 202 -7.99 13.20 3.87
N PHE A 203 -6.94 13.17 4.67
CA PHE A 203 -6.10 11.97 4.82
C PHE A 203 -6.91 10.79 5.35
N LYS A 204 -7.73 11.00 6.39
CA LYS A 204 -8.69 9.98 6.88
C LYS A 204 -9.60 9.46 5.76
N LYS A 205 -10.09 10.35 4.89
CA LYS A 205 -11.01 9.98 3.81
C LYS A 205 -10.34 9.13 2.72
N MET A 206 -9.06 9.37 2.41
CA MET A 206 -8.33 8.58 1.41
C MET A 206 -8.34 7.08 1.72
N SER A 207 -8.33 6.68 3.00
CA SER A 207 -8.29 5.28 3.41
C SER A 207 -9.45 4.41 2.86
N LEU A 208 -10.63 4.98 2.60
CA LEU A 208 -11.78 4.25 2.03
C LEU A 208 -11.91 4.38 0.50
N SER A 209 -11.14 5.26 -0.12
CA SER A 209 -11.28 5.62 -1.54
C SER A 209 -11.30 4.38 -2.45
N MET A 210 -10.33 3.49 -2.31
CA MET A 210 -10.20 2.29 -3.15
C MET A 210 -11.31 1.26 -2.91
N LEU A 211 -11.84 1.20 -1.68
CA LEU A 211 -12.97 0.32 -1.35
C LEU A 211 -14.23 0.75 -2.12
N HIS A 212 -14.45 2.06 -2.26
CA HIS A 212 -15.61 2.58 -2.99
C HIS A 212 -15.60 2.24 -4.48
N LEU A 213 -14.43 1.95 -5.06
CA LEU A 213 -14.28 1.53 -6.44
C LEU A 213 -14.43 0.01 -6.66
N LEU A 214 -14.67 -0.79 -5.63
CA LEU A 214 -14.80 -2.24 -5.79
C LEU A 214 -16.11 -2.61 -6.51
N ILE A 215 -15.99 -3.25 -7.67
CA ILE A 215 -17.10 -3.74 -8.50
C ILE A 215 -17.27 -5.24 -8.28
N SER A 216 -18.51 -5.68 -8.08
CA SER A 216 -18.89 -7.09 -7.90
C SER A 216 -18.02 -7.84 -6.90
N ASP A 217 -17.56 -7.15 -5.86
CA ASP A 217 -16.69 -7.68 -4.81
C ASP A 217 -15.37 -8.32 -5.30
N THR A 218 -15.01 -8.14 -6.58
CA THR A 218 -13.98 -8.96 -7.26
C THR A 218 -12.90 -8.14 -7.96
N PHE A 219 -13.16 -6.89 -8.35
CA PHE A 219 -12.14 -6.06 -9.00
C PHE A 219 -12.40 -4.55 -8.87
N THR A 220 -11.34 -3.77 -9.02
CA THR A 220 -11.38 -2.30 -9.17
C THR A 220 -11.30 -1.96 -10.66
N PRO A 221 -12.10 -1.01 -11.18
CA PRO A 221 -12.04 -0.62 -12.59
C PRO A 221 -10.68 -0.03 -12.94
N GLN A 222 -10.10 -0.47 -14.06
CA GLN A 222 -8.79 -0.03 -14.53
C GLN A 222 -8.91 1.29 -15.32
N ILE A 223 -9.33 2.36 -14.63
CA ILE A 223 -9.48 3.71 -15.19
C ILE A 223 -8.14 4.44 -15.17
N GLY A 224 -7.85 5.23 -16.21
CA GLY A 224 -6.59 5.95 -16.34
C GLY A 224 -5.39 5.02 -16.46
N ASP A 225 -4.22 5.49 -16.03
CA ASP A 225 -2.99 4.71 -16.01
C ASP A 225 -2.99 3.71 -14.84
N THR A 226 -3.83 2.69 -14.96
CA THR A 226 -4.01 1.64 -13.95
C THR A 226 -3.67 0.28 -14.53
N GLU A 227 -2.44 -0.16 -14.29
CA GLU A 227 -1.95 -1.51 -14.62
C GLU A 227 -2.15 -1.87 -16.10
N GLN A 228 -2.14 -3.18 -16.40
CA GLN A 228 -2.36 -3.72 -17.73
C GLN A 228 -3.84 -4.00 -17.98
N THR A 229 -4.32 -3.64 -19.17
CA THR A 229 -5.67 -3.97 -19.64
C THR A 229 -5.96 -5.47 -19.55
N GLY A 230 -7.11 -5.83 -18.98
CA GLY A 230 -7.58 -7.23 -18.93
C GLY A 230 -7.03 -8.05 -17.77
N ASN A 231 -6.36 -7.41 -16.80
CA ASN A 231 -5.82 -8.05 -15.60
C ASN A 231 -6.53 -7.53 -14.33
N PRO A 232 -7.76 -8.00 -14.05
CA PRO A 232 -8.56 -7.48 -12.93
C PRO A 232 -7.83 -7.66 -11.59
N LYS A 233 -7.77 -6.59 -10.80
CA LYS A 233 -7.15 -6.54 -9.47
C LYS A 233 -8.02 -5.75 -8.50
N VAL A 234 -7.90 -6.04 -7.21
CA VAL A 234 -8.50 -5.24 -6.13
C VAL A 234 -7.43 -4.31 -5.57
N PHE A 235 -7.68 -2.99 -5.61
CA PHE A 235 -6.77 -1.98 -5.04
C PHE A 235 -7.08 -1.61 -3.60
N ALA A 236 -8.25 -1.99 -3.08
CA ALA A 236 -8.54 -1.88 -1.66
C ALA A 236 -7.61 -2.81 -0.89
N ASN A 237 -6.84 -2.26 0.05
CA ASN A 237 -5.79 -2.99 0.75
C ASN A 237 -6.16 -3.19 2.22
N THR A 238 -6.28 -4.45 2.63
CA THR A 238 -6.64 -4.85 4.00
C THR A 238 -5.67 -4.30 5.04
N GLY A 239 -4.36 -4.30 4.77
CA GLY A 239 -3.35 -3.76 5.69
C GLY A 239 -3.49 -2.25 5.90
N LEU A 240 -3.73 -1.49 4.83
CA LEU A 240 -3.94 -0.04 4.94
C LEU A 240 -5.24 0.30 5.69
N LEU A 241 -6.31 -0.45 5.44
CA LEU A 241 -7.59 -0.29 6.16
C LEU A 241 -7.47 -0.70 7.63
N LEU A 242 -6.72 -1.76 7.94
CA LEU A 242 -6.41 -2.16 9.31
C LEU A 242 -5.61 -1.06 10.02
N GLY A 243 -4.58 -0.50 9.37
CA GLY A 243 -3.86 0.66 9.87
C GLY A 243 -4.79 1.84 10.16
N ALA A 244 -5.73 2.14 9.25
CA ALA A 244 -6.74 3.17 9.48
C ALA A 244 -7.65 2.85 10.69
N TYR A 245 -8.10 1.60 10.86
CA TYR A 245 -8.86 1.18 12.05
C TYR A 245 -8.05 1.38 13.33
N ILE A 246 -6.78 0.96 13.35
CA ILE A 246 -5.91 1.10 14.52
C ILE A 246 -5.77 2.57 14.94
N ASN A 247 -5.66 3.49 13.98
CA ASN A 247 -5.48 4.91 14.23
C ASN A 247 -6.78 5.66 14.56
N TYR A 248 -7.87 5.39 13.82
CA TYR A 248 -9.11 6.15 13.93
C TYR A 248 -10.16 5.51 14.83
N LYS A 249 -10.08 4.19 15.05
CA LYS A 249 -11.09 3.38 15.76
C LYS A 249 -12.52 3.55 15.22
N ASP A 250 -12.64 3.96 13.96
CA ASP A 250 -13.92 4.13 13.27
C ASP A 250 -14.43 2.76 12.78
N PRO A 251 -15.65 2.33 13.17
CA PRO A 251 -16.19 1.02 12.83
C PRO A 251 -16.11 0.66 11.34
N ILE A 252 -16.25 1.65 10.46
CA ILE A 252 -16.27 1.43 9.02
C ILE A 252 -14.98 0.77 8.49
N TYR A 253 -13.83 1.03 9.12
CA TYR A 253 -12.56 0.42 8.70
C TYR A 253 -12.48 -1.04 9.12
N ALA A 254 -12.95 -1.39 10.32
CA ALA A 254 -13.02 -2.78 10.75
C ALA A 254 -14.03 -3.58 9.92
N GLN A 255 -15.19 -3.00 9.61
CA GLN A 255 -16.17 -3.59 8.69
C GLN A 255 -15.58 -3.80 7.29
N ALA A 256 -14.82 -2.83 6.76
CA ALA A 256 -14.13 -2.96 5.48
C ALA A 256 -13.06 -4.05 5.48
N VAL A 257 -12.26 -4.16 6.55
CA VAL A 257 -11.26 -5.23 6.71
C VAL A 257 -11.94 -6.60 6.74
N TYR A 258 -12.98 -6.77 7.56
CA TYR A 258 -13.75 -8.01 7.64
C TYR A 258 -14.31 -8.42 6.28
N TYR A 259 -14.91 -7.46 5.58
CA TYR A 259 -15.47 -7.63 4.25
C TYR A 259 -14.42 -8.07 3.22
N LEU A 260 -13.24 -7.42 3.16
CA LEU A 260 -12.17 -7.83 2.24
C LEU A 260 -11.55 -9.19 2.59
N CYS A 261 -11.63 -9.59 3.86
CA CYS A 261 -11.22 -10.92 4.32
C CYS A 261 -12.26 -12.02 4.06
N GLY A 262 -13.41 -11.70 3.47
CA GLY A 262 -14.52 -12.66 3.29
C GLY A 262 -15.01 -13.23 4.62
N GLY A 263 -14.94 -12.43 5.69
CA GLY A 263 -15.31 -12.81 7.05
C GLY A 263 -14.29 -13.64 7.83
N ASN A 264 -13.16 -14.06 7.21
CA ASN A 264 -12.11 -14.78 7.92
C ASN A 264 -11.00 -13.85 8.40
N ILE A 265 -11.06 -13.48 9.68
CA ILE A 265 -10.10 -12.57 10.33
C ILE A 265 -9.10 -13.27 11.26
N THR A 266 -9.09 -14.61 11.28
CA THR A 266 -8.33 -15.40 12.27
C THR A 266 -6.81 -15.21 12.19
N SER A 267 -6.29 -14.82 11.03
CA SER A 267 -4.87 -14.54 10.79
C SER A 267 -4.48 -13.08 11.02
N LEU A 268 -5.44 -12.17 11.26
CA LEU A 268 -5.13 -10.75 11.45
C LEU A 268 -4.39 -10.53 12.77
N ARG A 269 -3.27 -9.81 12.69
CA ARG A 269 -2.41 -9.44 13.81
C ARG A 269 -2.02 -7.97 13.68
N GLY A 270 -1.72 -7.36 14.81
CA GLY A 270 -1.06 -6.05 14.91
C GLY A 270 0.42 -6.14 14.54
N ASP A 271 1.10 -5.01 14.71
CA ASP A 271 2.54 -4.90 14.51
C ASP A 271 3.33 -5.54 15.67
N ILE A 272 4.59 -5.89 15.44
CA ILE A 272 5.49 -6.43 16.48
C ILE A 272 5.74 -5.46 17.64
N PHE A 273 5.49 -4.16 17.43
CA PHE A 273 5.61 -3.12 18.45
C PHE A 273 4.30 -2.88 19.21
N ASP A 274 3.18 -3.50 18.82
CA ASP A 274 1.93 -3.38 19.56
C ASP A 274 2.00 -4.15 20.89
N GLU A 275 1.35 -3.63 21.94
CA GLU A 275 1.32 -4.31 23.26
C GLU A 275 0.59 -5.65 23.22
N ASN A 276 -0.39 -5.80 22.33
CA ASN A 276 -1.19 -7.02 22.18
C ASN A 276 -1.60 -7.24 20.71
N PRO A 277 -0.66 -7.65 19.85
CA PRO A 277 -0.90 -7.79 18.41
C PRO A 277 -1.94 -8.87 18.09
N GLU A 278 -2.12 -9.88 18.95
CA GLU A 278 -3.10 -10.94 18.77
C GLU A 278 -4.56 -10.49 19.01
N ALA A 279 -4.77 -9.38 19.72
CA ALA A 279 -6.12 -8.90 20.04
C ALA A 279 -6.88 -8.31 18.84
N ILE A 280 -6.21 -7.98 17.73
CA ILE A 280 -6.81 -7.30 16.58
C ILE A 280 -8.03 -8.04 16.01
N ALA A 281 -7.94 -9.36 15.85
CA ALA A 281 -9.05 -10.16 15.33
C ALA A 281 -10.28 -10.07 16.25
N ALA A 282 -10.08 -10.18 17.58
CA ALA A 282 -11.16 -10.05 18.55
C ALA A 282 -11.76 -8.63 18.56
N GLN A 283 -10.93 -7.60 18.41
CA GLN A 283 -11.39 -6.20 18.32
C GLN A 283 -12.26 -5.97 17.08
N ILE A 284 -11.87 -6.52 15.93
CA ILE A 284 -12.69 -6.43 14.71
C ILE A 284 -13.98 -7.21 14.88
N GLN A 285 -13.94 -8.44 15.43
CA GLN A 285 -15.15 -9.22 15.67
C GLN A 285 -16.14 -8.47 16.57
N ALA A 286 -15.66 -7.82 17.64
CA ALA A 286 -16.51 -7.02 18.51
C ALA A 286 -17.18 -5.85 17.77
N VAL A 287 -16.51 -5.23 16.80
CA VAL A 287 -17.12 -4.21 15.93
C VAL A 287 -18.20 -4.83 15.05
N ILE A 288 -17.97 -6.00 14.46
CA ILE A 288 -18.98 -6.67 13.63
C ILE A 288 -20.18 -7.09 14.47
N ASP A 289 -19.97 -7.64 15.65
CA ASP A 289 -21.05 -8.06 16.56
C ASP A 289 -21.90 -6.86 17.00
N GLN A 290 -21.29 -5.68 17.15
CA GLN A 290 -21.98 -4.46 17.57
C GLN A 290 -22.66 -3.69 16.42
N TYR A 291 -22.00 -3.56 15.27
CA TYR A 291 -22.41 -2.66 14.18
C TYR A 291 -22.83 -3.40 12.90
N GLY A 292 -22.68 -4.72 12.85
CA GLY A 292 -22.93 -5.54 11.67
C GLY A 292 -21.78 -5.52 10.65
N GLU A 293 -21.93 -6.32 9.60
CA GLU A 293 -20.99 -6.36 8.48
C GLU A 293 -21.15 -5.14 7.55
N LEU A 294 -20.11 -4.85 6.76
CA LEU A 294 -20.23 -3.83 5.71
C LEU A 294 -21.18 -4.33 4.62
N GLU A 295 -22.20 -3.53 4.32
CA GLU A 295 -23.05 -3.71 3.14
C GLU A 295 -22.73 -2.65 2.08
N PRO A 296 -21.98 -3.00 1.01
CA PRO A 296 -21.65 -2.07 -0.07
C PRO A 296 -22.91 -1.64 -0.83
N ASN A 297 -23.29 -0.38 -0.65
CA ASN A 297 -24.41 0.23 -1.36
C ASN A 297 -23.99 0.84 -2.70
N SER A 298 -24.99 1.17 -3.52
CA SER A 298 -24.78 2.04 -4.68
C SER A 298 -24.11 3.35 -4.25
N ASN A 299 -23.20 3.87 -5.07
CA ASN A 299 -22.40 5.04 -4.69
C ASN A 299 -22.20 6.00 -5.88
N ASN A 300 -22.09 7.30 -5.58
CA ASN A 300 -21.82 8.35 -6.54
C ASN A 300 -20.67 9.24 -6.03
N LEU A 301 -19.47 8.96 -6.52
CA LEU A 301 -18.22 9.65 -6.23
C LEU A 301 -18.06 10.84 -7.17
N THR A 302 -18.81 11.92 -6.91
CA THR A 302 -18.83 13.12 -7.78
C THR A 302 -17.51 13.87 -7.87
N GLY A 303 -16.62 13.74 -6.88
CA GLY A 303 -15.26 14.28 -6.92
C GLY A 303 -14.38 13.49 -7.90
N PHE A 304 -14.46 12.16 -7.85
CA PHE A 304 -13.67 11.27 -8.69
C PHE A 304 -14.28 11.11 -10.11
N GLY A 305 -15.57 11.37 -10.25
CA GLY A 305 -16.31 11.19 -11.51
C GLY A 305 -16.77 9.74 -11.75
N PHE A 306 -17.08 8.99 -10.69
CA PHE A 306 -17.49 7.59 -10.77
C PHE A 306 -18.82 7.33 -10.08
N ALA A 307 -19.69 6.56 -10.72
CA ALA A 307 -20.92 6.07 -10.12
C ALA A 307 -21.03 4.56 -10.30
N ILE A 308 -21.55 3.88 -9.28
CA ILE A 308 -21.80 2.45 -9.30
C ILE A 308 -23.17 2.14 -8.73
N LEU A 309 -23.94 1.37 -9.48
CA LEU A 309 -25.17 0.77 -9.00
C LEU A 309 -24.85 -0.62 -8.47
N ARG A 310 -25.00 -0.82 -7.16
CA ARG A 310 -24.91 -2.13 -6.52
C ARG A 310 -26.32 -2.56 -6.16
N ASN A 311 -26.74 -3.69 -6.73
CA ASN A 311 -27.92 -4.40 -6.27
C ASN A 311 -27.45 -5.75 -5.73
N ARG A 312 -27.29 -5.82 -4.42
CA ARG A 312 -27.19 -7.10 -3.74
C ARG A 312 -28.60 -7.65 -3.64
N PHE A 313 -28.92 -8.65 -4.44
CA PHE A 313 -30.04 -9.51 -4.11
C PHE A 313 -29.65 -10.33 -2.88
N THR A 314 -29.84 -9.74 -1.69
CA THR A 314 -30.01 -10.55 -0.48
C THR A 314 -31.36 -11.24 -0.64
N SER A 315 -31.38 -12.46 -1.17
CA SER A 315 -32.39 -13.39 -0.65
C SER A 315 -32.10 -13.45 0.84
N THR A 316 -33.02 -12.93 1.66
CA THR A 316 -32.95 -12.92 3.13
C THR A 316 -32.12 -14.09 3.63
N SER A 317 -30.95 -13.80 4.20
CA SER A 317 -30.07 -14.78 4.81
C SER A 317 -30.85 -15.53 5.87
N VAL A 318 -31.43 -16.66 5.49
CA VAL A 318 -31.69 -17.72 6.44
C VAL A 318 -30.30 -18.19 6.83
N VAL A 319 -29.94 -18.00 8.09
CA VAL A 319 -28.75 -18.64 8.67
C VAL A 319 -28.94 -20.14 8.47
N TYR A 320 -28.29 -20.69 7.45
CA TYR A 320 -28.19 -22.12 7.30
C TYR A 320 -26.98 -22.54 8.12
N GLU A 321 -27.24 -23.20 9.25
CA GLU A 321 -26.25 -24.10 9.81
C GLU A 321 -25.75 -24.98 8.66
N SER A 322 -24.43 -25.03 8.47
CA SER A 322 -23.78 -25.85 7.46
C SER A 322 -24.19 -27.31 7.67
N VAL A 323 -25.21 -27.77 6.93
CA VAL A 323 -25.63 -29.16 6.95
C VAL A 323 -24.63 -29.93 6.10
N ASN A 324 -23.56 -30.38 6.76
CA ASN A 324 -22.53 -31.28 6.27
C ASN A 324 -21.74 -30.76 5.06
N ASN A 325 -20.45 -30.45 5.27
CA ASN A 325 -19.44 -30.26 4.23
C ASN A 325 -19.27 -31.53 3.37
N ALA A 326 -20.23 -31.84 2.53
CA ALA A 326 -20.07 -32.80 1.45
C ALA A 326 -19.55 -32.04 0.23
N THR A 327 -18.23 -31.92 0.14
CA THR A 327 -17.60 -31.59 -1.14
C THR A 327 -17.67 -32.83 -2.01
N TYR A 328 -18.49 -32.79 -3.06
CA TYR A 328 -18.55 -33.86 -4.03
C TYR A 328 -17.52 -33.61 -5.13
N ALA A 329 -16.71 -34.62 -5.43
CA ALA A 329 -15.89 -34.59 -6.64
C ALA A 329 -16.81 -34.52 -7.86
N LEU A 330 -16.35 -33.91 -8.95
CA LEU A 330 -17.14 -33.79 -10.18
C LEU A 330 -17.58 -35.16 -10.72
N SER A 331 -16.78 -36.20 -10.48
CA SER A 331 -17.09 -37.60 -10.80
C SER A 331 -18.25 -38.19 -10.00
N GLU A 332 -18.62 -37.60 -8.87
CA GLU A 332 -19.69 -38.06 -7.98
C GLU A 332 -21.05 -37.42 -8.32
N LEU A 333 -21.06 -36.40 -9.18
CA LEU A 333 -22.28 -35.78 -9.67
C LEU A 333 -22.88 -36.62 -10.81
N LYS A 334 -24.20 -36.78 -10.80
CA LYS A 334 -24.93 -37.39 -11.92
C LYS A 334 -25.16 -36.32 -12.99
N TYR A 335 -24.67 -36.56 -14.20
CA TYR A 335 -24.83 -35.66 -15.35
C TYR A 335 -25.41 -36.41 -16.55
N ILE A 336 -26.05 -35.67 -17.46
CA ILE A 336 -26.41 -36.15 -18.79
C ILE A 336 -25.24 -35.76 -19.70
N SER A 337 -24.43 -36.73 -20.14
CA SER A 337 -23.25 -36.45 -20.96
C SER A 337 -23.62 -36.19 -22.42
N SER A 338 -22.98 -35.17 -23.00
CA SER A 338 -22.81 -35.05 -24.46
C SER A 338 -21.46 -35.66 -24.86
N ASP A 339 -21.35 -36.23 -26.06
CA ASP A 339 -20.10 -36.74 -26.65
C ASP A 339 -18.97 -35.70 -26.71
N GLN A 340 -19.31 -34.42 -26.56
CA GLN A 340 -18.39 -33.29 -26.59
C GLN A 340 -17.85 -32.90 -25.19
N LEU A 341 -18.28 -33.56 -24.12
CA LEU A 341 -17.84 -33.27 -22.75
C LEU A 341 -17.00 -34.42 -22.19
N ALA A 342 -15.69 -34.18 -22.03
CA ALA A 342 -14.78 -35.14 -21.40
C ALA A 342 -14.57 -34.78 -19.92
N LEU A 343 -14.73 -35.76 -19.03
CA LEU A 343 -14.62 -35.55 -17.58
C LEU A 343 -13.39 -36.24 -17.01
N THR A 344 -12.74 -35.55 -16.09
CA THR A 344 -11.72 -36.08 -15.19
C THR A 344 -12.17 -35.81 -13.75
N PRO A 345 -11.56 -36.45 -12.72
CA PRO A 345 -11.92 -36.18 -11.33
C PRO A 345 -11.84 -34.71 -10.90
N ALA A 346 -11.04 -33.89 -11.62
CA ALA A 346 -10.80 -32.49 -11.29
C ALA A 346 -11.36 -31.48 -12.32
N LEU A 347 -11.69 -31.91 -13.54
CA LEU A 347 -12.01 -31.00 -14.66
C LEU A 347 -13.09 -31.56 -15.58
N ALA A 348 -13.96 -30.66 -16.05
CA ALA A 348 -14.77 -30.85 -17.26
C ALA A 348 -14.09 -30.16 -18.45
N VAL A 349 -13.89 -30.90 -19.54
CA VAL A 349 -13.27 -30.40 -20.77
C VAL A 349 -14.30 -30.46 -21.89
N PHE A 350 -14.78 -29.29 -22.32
CA PHE A 350 -15.61 -29.16 -23.51
C PHE A 350 -14.73 -29.19 -24.77
N LYS A 351 -15.06 -30.07 -25.72
CA LYS A 351 -14.37 -30.25 -26.99
C LYS A 351 -15.30 -29.90 -28.16
N PRO A 352 -15.48 -28.60 -28.48
CA PRO A 352 -16.28 -28.20 -29.63
C PRO A 352 -15.62 -28.68 -30.93
N VAL A 353 -16.44 -29.14 -31.87
CA VAL A 353 -16.00 -29.61 -33.20
C VAL A 353 -16.25 -28.53 -34.25
N ALA A 354 -17.24 -27.67 -34.04
CA ALA A 354 -17.55 -26.54 -34.91
C ALA A 354 -17.93 -25.27 -34.12
N LYS A 355 -17.89 -24.12 -34.81
CA LYS A 355 -18.35 -22.84 -34.26
C LYS A 355 -19.87 -22.89 -34.05
N GLY A 356 -20.31 -22.59 -32.84
CA GLY A 356 -21.72 -22.66 -32.44
C GLY A 356 -22.08 -23.89 -31.61
N ASP A 357 -21.14 -24.82 -31.43
CA ASP A 357 -21.32 -25.94 -30.50
C ASP A 357 -21.48 -25.41 -29.06
N SER A 358 -22.46 -25.97 -28.35
CA SER A 358 -22.82 -25.56 -26.99
C SER A 358 -22.96 -26.78 -26.10
N ILE A 359 -22.64 -26.63 -24.82
CA ILE A 359 -23.05 -27.58 -23.79
C ILE A 359 -24.14 -26.98 -22.92
N THR A 360 -25.05 -27.83 -22.47
CA THR A 360 -25.99 -27.49 -21.41
C THR A 360 -25.65 -28.38 -20.23
N ILE A 361 -25.32 -27.75 -19.09
CA ILE A 361 -25.09 -28.46 -17.84
C ILE A 361 -26.32 -28.20 -16.97
N GLY A 362 -27.02 -29.28 -16.60
CA GLY A 362 -28.15 -29.23 -15.68
C GLY A 362 -27.86 -30.04 -14.42
N PHE A 363 -28.46 -29.63 -13.31
CA PHE A 363 -28.41 -30.34 -12.03
C PHE A 363 -29.84 -30.63 -11.60
N ASP A 364 -30.09 -31.85 -11.14
CA ASP A 364 -31.39 -32.24 -10.60
C ASP A 364 -31.34 -32.16 -9.07
N TRP A 365 -32.09 -31.21 -8.51
CA TRP A 365 -32.12 -30.93 -7.09
C TRP A 365 -33.31 -31.65 -6.46
N LYS A 366 -33.05 -32.68 -5.67
CA LYS A 366 -34.13 -33.46 -5.01
C LYS A 366 -34.88 -32.69 -3.91
N ASN A 367 -34.36 -31.55 -3.45
CA ASN A 367 -35.00 -30.71 -2.43
C ASN A 367 -35.09 -29.25 -2.91
N ALA A 368 -36.21 -28.91 -3.56
CA ALA A 368 -36.50 -27.57 -4.06
C ALA A 368 -36.63 -26.49 -2.96
N SER A 369 -36.56 -26.86 -1.68
CA SER A 369 -36.64 -25.96 -0.53
C SER A 369 -35.29 -25.40 -0.06
N ASN A 370 -34.18 -25.85 -0.65
CA ASN A 370 -32.84 -25.39 -0.29
C ASN A 370 -32.34 -24.37 -1.31
N THR A 371 -31.58 -23.40 -0.82
CA THR A 371 -30.83 -22.47 -1.67
C THR A 371 -29.48 -23.10 -1.99
N TYR A 372 -29.07 -23.04 -3.25
CA TYR A 372 -27.84 -23.63 -3.72
C TYR A 372 -26.98 -22.59 -4.44
N GLU A 373 -25.69 -22.55 -4.15
CA GLU A 373 -24.71 -21.73 -4.87
C GLU A 373 -23.95 -22.62 -5.86
N LEU A 374 -23.94 -22.22 -7.14
CA LEU A 374 -23.15 -22.88 -8.19
C LEU A 374 -22.00 -21.96 -8.61
N ILE A 375 -20.77 -22.36 -8.28
CA ILE A 375 -19.56 -21.63 -8.69
C ILE A 375 -18.89 -22.38 -9.84
N LEU A 376 -18.97 -21.84 -11.06
CA LEU A 376 -18.26 -22.36 -12.23
C LEU A 376 -16.93 -21.63 -12.39
N ARG A 377 -15.81 -22.33 -12.21
CA ARG A 377 -14.46 -21.78 -12.40
C ARG A 377 -13.86 -22.34 -13.69
N SER A 378 -13.55 -21.48 -14.66
CA SER A 378 -12.81 -21.89 -15.86
C SER A 378 -11.31 -21.82 -15.61
N ASN A 379 -10.60 -22.94 -15.80
CA ASN A 379 -9.14 -22.94 -15.90
C ASN A 379 -8.74 -22.90 -17.38
N GLY A 380 -8.44 -21.72 -17.94
CA GLY A 380 -7.68 -21.64 -19.19
C GLY A 380 -7.98 -20.48 -20.14
N ASN A 381 -6.90 -19.96 -20.72
CA ASN A 381 -6.76 -18.95 -21.79
C ASN A 381 -7.48 -19.32 -23.10
N SER A 382 -8.81 -19.36 -23.13
CA SER A 382 -9.56 -19.65 -24.37
C SER A 382 -10.51 -18.51 -24.75
N THR A 383 -10.54 -18.19 -26.04
CA THR A 383 -11.26 -17.10 -26.70
C THR A 383 -12.77 -17.37 -26.85
N GLY A 384 -13.39 -17.98 -25.83
CA GLY A 384 -14.82 -18.28 -25.80
C GLY A 384 -15.61 -17.28 -24.96
N THR A 385 -16.69 -16.73 -25.51
CA THR A 385 -17.71 -15.99 -24.75
C THR A 385 -18.61 -16.96 -24.00
N PHE A 386 -18.67 -16.81 -22.67
CA PHE A 386 -19.60 -17.54 -21.81
C PHE A 386 -20.85 -16.69 -21.57
N HIS A 387 -22.02 -17.26 -21.82
CA HIS A 387 -23.30 -16.72 -21.39
C HIS A 387 -23.87 -17.70 -20.35
N VAL A 388 -24.09 -17.21 -19.13
CA VAL A 388 -24.80 -17.95 -18.07
C VAL A 388 -26.27 -17.64 -18.16
#